data_AF-A0A8S2YS66-F1
#
_entry.id   AF-A0A8S2YS66-F1
#
_cell.length_a   1.000
_cell.length_b   1.000
_cell.length_c   1.000
_cell.angle_alpha   90.00
_cell.angle_beta   90.00
_cell.angle_gamma   90.00
#
_symmetry.space_group_name_H-M   'P 1'
#
loop_
_entity.id
_entity.type
_entity.pdbx_description
1 polymer ?
#
loop_
_entity_poly.entity_id
_entity_poly.type
_entity_poly.pdbx_seq_one_letter_code
_entity_poly.pdbx_strand_id
1 'polypeptide(L)' 'LSAEKERELVETARRMLEGGKGLLAADESTGSMAKRLQSIGLENNEENRRLYRQVLFTGSKNLPR' A
#
# COMPACT_ATOMS: atom_id res chain seq x y z
N LEU A 1 -27.71 1.50 -4.69
CA LEU A 1 -26.85 2.23 -5.66
C LEU A 1 -27.46 2.03 -7.05
N SER A 2 -26.87 2.51 -8.16
CA SER A 2 -27.29 1.99 -9.47
C SER A 2 -26.83 0.54 -9.58
N ALA A 3 -27.56 -0.30 -10.34
CA ALA A 3 -27.16 -1.70 -10.55
C ALA A 3 -25.74 -1.82 -11.17
N GLU A 4 -25.32 -0.82 -11.93
CA GLU A 4 -23.96 -0.73 -12.47
C GLU A 4 -22.90 -0.50 -11.39
N LYS A 5 -23.11 0.48 -10.50
CA LYS A 5 -22.18 0.76 -9.39
C LYS A 5 -22.08 -0.42 -8.41
N GLU A 6 -23.17 -1.16 -8.20
CA GLU A 6 -23.13 -2.36 -7.35
C GLU A 6 -22.27 -3.47 -7.97
N ARG A 7 -22.39 -3.67 -9.29
CA ARG A 7 -21.52 -4.63 -10.00
C ARG A 7 -20.05 -4.23 -9.91
N GLU A 8 -19.74 -2.95 -10.10
CA GLU A 8 -18.37 -2.41 -10.03
C GLU A 8 -17.74 -2.64 -8.64
N LEU A 9 -18.48 -2.36 -7.57
CA LEU A 9 -18.00 -2.56 -6.19
C LEU A 9 -17.71 -4.04 -5.90
N VAL A 10 -18.62 -4.93 -6.32
CA VAL A 10 -18.47 -6.39 -6.12
C VAL A 10 -17.28 -6.92 -6.92
N GLU A 11 -17.10 -6.46 -8.16
CA GLU A 11 -15.98 -6.88 -9.01
C GLU A 11 -14.63 -6.42 -8.43
N THR A 12 -14.56 -5.18 -7.95
CA THR A 12 -13.36 -4.63 -7.31
C THR A 12 -12.99 -5.42 -6.05
N ALA A 13 -13.96 -5.67 -5.16
CA ALA A 13 -13.74 -6.44 -3.94
C ALA A 13 -13.25 -7.88 -4.24
N ARG A 14 -13.82 -8.54 -5.25
CA ARG A 14 -13.38 -9.88 -5.67
C ARG A 14 -11.94 -9.88 -6.17
N ARG A 15 -11.54 -8.88 -6.96
CA ARG A 15 -10.15 -8.76 -7.46
C ARG A 15 -9.13 -8.51 -6.35
N MET A 16 -9.52 -7.78 -5.31
CA MET A 16 -8.68 -7.50 -4.14
C MET A 16 -8.44 -8.75 -3.27
N LEU A 17 -9.40 -9.69 -3.25
CA LEU A 17 -9.41 -10.88 -2.37
C LEU A 17 -9.18 -12.20 -3.11
N GLU A 18 -8.65 -12.16 -4.34
CA GLU A 18 -8.33 -13.36 -5.11
C GLU A 18 -7.32 -14.25 -4.37
N GLY A 19 -7.48 -15.58 -4.46
CA GLY A 19 -6.66 -16.54 -3.73
C GLY A 19 -5.16 -16.34 -3.97
N GLY A 20 -4.39 -16.27 -2.87
CA GLY A 20 -2.94 -16.02 -2.91
C GLY A 20 -2.55 -14.55 -3.06
N LYS A 21 -3.52 -13.61 -3.03
CA LYS A 21 -3.26 -12.17 -2.89
C LYS A 21 -3.54 -11.69 -1.47
N GLY A 22 -2.95 -10.54 -1.13
CA GLY A 22 -3.20 -9.82 0.11
C GLY A 22 -3.20 -8.31 -0.12
N LEU A 23 -3.49 -7.55 0.93
CA LEU A 23 -3.47 -6.09 0.90
C LEU A 23 -2.21 -5.58 1.60
N LEU A 24 -1.49 -4.67 0.93
CA LEU A 24 -0.42 -3.90 1.53
C LEU A 24 -1.00 -2.58 2.08
N ALA A 25 -1.00 -2.43 3.40
CA ALA A 25 -1.33 -1.16 4.06
C ALA A 25 -0.09 -0.24 4.08
N ALA A 26 -0.06 0.73 3.17
CA ALA A 26 1.00 1.75 3.05
C ALA A 26 0.47 3.19 3.25
N ASP A 27 -0.63 3.29 4.00
CA ASP A 27 -1.42 4.49 4.28
C ASP A 27 -0.95 5.25 5.53
N GLU A 28 0.27 4.99 6.01
CA GLU A 28 0.78 5.67 7.21
C GLU A 28 0.83 7.20 7.03
N SER A 29 0.16 7.89 7.96
CA SER A 29 0.20 9.36 8.06
C SER A 29 1.63 9.90 8.22
N THR A 30 1.83 11.21 8.04
CA THR A 30 3.12 11.86 8.24
C THR A 30 3.72 11.60 9.63
N GLY A 31 2.89 11.58 10.68
CA GLY A 31 3.32 11.30 12.05
C GLY A 31 3.67 9.82 12.27
N SER A 32 2.90 8.90 11.70
CA SER A 32 3.20 7.46 11.74
C SER A 32 4.49 7.13 10.99
N MET A 33 4.69 7.75 9.82
CA MET A 33 5.93 7.62 9.03
C MET A 33 7.15 8.19 9.74
N ALA A 34 6.99 9.23 10.57
CA ALA A 34 8.09 9.80 11.36
C ALA A 34 8.75 8.72 12.23
N LYS A 35 7.94 7.95 12.96
CA LYS A 35 8.43 6.86 13.83
C LYS A 35 9.14 5.79 13.02
N ARG A 36 8.59 5.44 11.85
CA ARG A 36 9.11 4.40 10.97
C ARG A 36 10.48 4.81 10.38
N LEU A 37 10.60 6.03 9.86
CA LEU A 37 11.86 6.54 9.30
C LEU A 37 12.91 6.79 10.38
N GLN A 38 12.53 7.32 11.55
CA GLN A 38 13.45 7.51 12.67
C GLN A 38 14.03 6.20 13.19
N SER A 39 13.25 5.11 13.20
CA SER A 39 13.74 3.80 13.62
C SER A 39 14.89 3.26 12.76
N ILE A 40 15.05 3.79 11.53
CA ILE A 40 16.12 3.45 10.60
C ILE A 40 17.08 4.61 10.35
N GLY A 41 17.04 5.66 11.19
CA GLY A 41 17.95 6.81 11.13
C GLY A 41 17.72 7.77 9.96
N LEU A 42 16.55 7.76 9.33
CA LEU A 42 16.21 8.67 8.23
C LEU A 42 15.39 9.86 8.72
N GLU A 43 15.65 11.02 8.12
CA GLU A 43 14.84 12.23 8.31
C GLU A 43 13.43 12.06 7.72
N ASN A 44 12.41 12.57 8.41
CA ASN A 44 11.04 12.58 7.90
C ASN A 44 10.76 13.76 6.95
N ASN A 45 11.42 13.76 5.81
CA ASN A 45 11.11 14.68 4.70
C ASN A 45 10.24 14.00 3.63
N GLU A 46 9.71 14.79 2.70
CA GLU A 46 8.81 14.28 1.65
C GLU A 46 9.48 13.27 0.73
N GLU A 47 10.73 13.52 0.34
CA GLU A 47 11.47 12.65 -0.56
C GLU A 47 11.72 11.26 0.06
N ASN A 48 12.07 11.20 1.34
CA ASN A 48 12.22 9.93 2.05
C ASN A 48 10.90 9.16 2.16
N ARG A 49 9.77 9.85 2.39
CA ARG A 49 8.44 9.22 2.38
C ARG A 49 8.05 8.72 0.99
N ARG A 50 8.42 9.44 -0.07
CA ARG A 50 8.20 9.07 -1.47
C ARG A 50 9.04 7.86 -1.86
N LEU A 51 10.34 7.87 -1.56
CA LEU A 51 11.26 6.76 -1.81
C LEU A 51 10.85 5.50 -1.06
N TYR A 52 10.47 5.61 0.21
CA TYR A 52 9.96 4.48 0.99
C TYR A 52 8.75 3.83 0.30
N ARG A 53 7.77 4.62 -0.14
CA ARG A 53 6.61 4.11 -0.89
C ARG A 53 7.00 3.54 -2.25
N GLN A 54 7.92 4.19 -2.96
CA GLN A 54 8.42 3.69 -4.24
C GLN A 54 9.00 2.28 -4.08
N VAL A 55 9.86 2.05 -3.09
CA VAL A 55 10.44 0.73 -2.82
C VAL A 55 9.36 -0.34 -2.60
N LEU A 56 8.31 -0.01 -1.83
CA LEU A 56 7.19 -0.93 -1.60
C LEU A 56 6.44 -1.30 -2.89
N PHE A 57 6.23 -0.33 -3.79
CA PHE A 57 5.48 -0.55 -5.04
C PHE A 57 6.33 -1.08 -6.21
N THR A 58 7.65 -0.91 -6.16
CA THR A 58 8.59 -1.41 -7.18
C THR A 58 9.35 -2.65 -6.74
N GLY A 59 8.92 -3.30 -5.66
CA GLY A 59 9.52 -4.51 -5.13
C GLY A 59 9.54 -5.67 -6.14
N SER A 60 10.47 -6.61 -5.94
CA SER A 60 10.69 -7.75 -6.85
C SER A 60 9.43 -8.60 -7.03
N LYS A 61 9.20 -9.11 -8.24
CA LYS A 61 8.05 -9.98 -8.60
C LYS A 61 8.01 -11.32 -7.84
N ASN A 62 9.05 -11.63 -7.08
CA ASN A 62 9.24 -12.91 -6.38
C ASN A 62 9.05 -12.79 -4.85
N LEU A 63 8.14 -11.94 -4.37
CA LEU A 63 7.75 -12.02 -2.96
C LEU A 63 7.24 -13.45 -2.66
N PRO A 64 7.74 -14.12 -1.60
CA PRO A 64 7.26 -15.44 -1.22
C PRO A 64 5.75 -15.38 -0.98
N ARG A 65 5.02 -16.35 -1.55
CA ARG A 65 3.57 -16.47 -1.44
C ARG A 65 3.16 -17.02 -0.08
#